data_AF-A0A2S6HPB9-F1
#
_entry.id   AF-A0A2S6HPB9-F1
#
_cell.length_a   1.000
_cell.length_b   1.000
_cell.length_c   1.000
_cell.angle_alpha   90.00
_cell.angle_beta   90.00
_cell.angle_gamma   90.00
#
_symmetry.space_group_name_H-M   'P 1'
#
loop_
_entity.id
_entity.type
_entity.pdbx_description
1 polymer ?
#
loop_
_entity_poly.entity_id
_entity_poly.type
_entity_poly.pdbx_seq_one_letter_code
_entity_poly.pdbx_strand_id
1 'polypeptide(L)'
;MVLTNSERITGYNVPTGREVNAATELNLYIDVLFFINFTMDFLVLSIVRRAMKYRLIRWRLILGAVLGAAWAVFAAAFPYLPVLLEMAVTYLGVSTLMVMTAFDLKRPKDIGKGLIALYLAAVAVGGIMEFLYQHTKAGYYIEQILRGNTGKAIPFYQLIFLGAGSYFGIRVMLRWLPGLWKAKSNFYEVTMHYRGKEKKVTALLDTGNRLFEPVSRRPAHVVTYEAVRELCESVSEVVYIPFGSVGKSNGVLPGIFLDEMEVRQGDDVRIIEKPLIAVSKKALSSSGEYQMLLHDE
;
A
#
# COMPACT_ATOMS: atom_id res chain seq x y z
N MET A 1 -19.94 29.17 -12.59
CA MET A 1 -20.44 29.40 -13.98
C MET A 1 -21.37 28.23 -14.28
N VAL A 2 -22.61 28.49 -14.72
CA VAL A 2 -23.62 27.44 -14.92
C VAL A 2 -23.59 27.03 -16.38
N LEU A 3 -23.42 25.73 -16.65
CA LEU A 3 -23.70 25.15 -17.96
C LEU A 3 -25.16 24.75 -17.99
N THR A 4 -25.90 25.26 -18.96
CA THR A 4 -27.30 24.90 -19.17
C THR A 4 -27.37 23.92 -20.33
N ASN A 5 -27.60 22.65 -20.03
CA ASN A 5 -27.96 21.65 -21.06
C ASN A 5 -29.49 21.52 -21.08
N SER A 6 -30.11 21.77 -22.24
CA SER A 6 -31.55 21.56 -22.41
C SER A 6 -31.80 20.21 -23.06
N GLU A 7 -32.29 19.24 -22.31
CA GLU A 7 -32.91 18.05 -22.90
C GLU A 7 -34.40 18.35 -23.16
N ARG A 8 -34.85 18.18 -24.40
CA ARG A 8 -36.28 18.26 -24.74
C ARG A 8 -36.90 16.89 -24.50
N ILE A 9 -37.62 16.74 -23.40
CA ILE A 9 -38.47 15.59 -23.16
C ILE A 9 -39.87 15.93 -23.67
N THR A 10 -40.29 15.28 -24.75
CA THR A 10 -41.66 15.40 -25.27
C THR A 10 -42.59 14.52 -24.44
N GLY A 11 -43.46 15.15 -23.66
CA GLY A 11 -44.52 14.47 -22.90
C GLY A 11 -45.89 14.75 -23.51
N TYR A 12 -46.76 13.75 -23.57
CA TYR A 12 -48.15 13.93 -24.01
C TYR A 12 -49.05 14.17 -22.80
N ASN A 13 -49.68 15.34 -22.69
CA ASN A 13 -50.57 15.64 -21.56
C ASN A 13 -51.98 15.12 -21.83
N VAL A 14 -52.26 13.93 -21.29
CA VAL A 14 -53.51 13.17 -21.47
C VAL A 14 -54.80 13.99 -21.19
N PRO A 15 -54.85 14.91 -20.20
CA PRO A 15 -56.07 15.69 -19.93
C PRO A 15 -56.32 16.85 -20.93
N THR A 16 -55.29 17.39 -21.57
CA THR A 16 -55.40 18.60 -22.42
C THR A 16 -55.17 18.34 -23.91
N GLY A 17 -54.79 17.12 -24.31
CA GLY A 17 -54.56 16.74 -25.71
C GLY A 17 -53.45 17.53 -26.42
N ARG A 18 -52.51 18.10 -25.65
CA ARG A 18 -51.39 18.93 -26.16
C ARG A 18 -50.06 18.28 -25.81
N GLU A 19 -49.14 18.28 -26.76
CA GLU A 19 -47.73 17.99 -26.51
C GLU A 19 -47.16 19.09 -25.59
N VAL A 20 -46.61 18.68 -24.45
CA VAL A 20 -45.86 19.57 -23.57
C VAL A 20 -44.39 19.35 -23.85
N ASN A 21 -43.76 20.37 -24.43
CA ASN A 21 -42.33 20.47 -24.50
C ASN A 21 -41.83 20.99 -23.15
N ALA A 22 -41.58 20.09 -22.21
CA ALA A 22 -40.89 20.44 -20.98
C ALA A 22 -39.39 20.47 -21.28
N ALA A 23 -38.85 21.66 -21.55
CA ALA A 23 -37.41 21.87 -21.53
C ALA A 23 -36.97 21.78 -20.07
N THR A 24 -36.32 20.68 -19.70
CA THR A 24 -35.71 20.58 -18.37
C THR A 24 -34.33 21.20 -18.48
N GLU A 25 -34.16 22.42 -17.97
CA GLU A 25 -32.85 23.07 -17.91
C GLU A 25 -32.02 22.41 -16.80
N LEU A 26 -31.04 21.59 -17.19
CA LEU A 26 -30.06 21.06 -16.25
C LEU A 26 -29.00 22.14 -16.01
N ASN A 27 -29.09 22.84 -14.88
CA ASN A 27 -28.11 23.84 -14.45
C ASN A 27 -26.94 23.16 -13.75
N LEU A 28 -25.86 22.90 -14.48
CA LEU A 28 -24.65 22.26 -13.96
C LEU A 28 -23.63 23.31 -13.51
N TYR A 29 -23.29 23.29 -12.23
CA TYR A 29 -22.28 24.19 -11.66
C TYR A 29 -20.87 23.67 -11.97
N ILE A 30 -20.20 24.29 -12.94
CA ILE A 30 -18.86 23.88 -13.41
C ILE A 30 -17.85 23.81 -12.27
N ASP A 31 -17.89 24.80 -11.39
CA ASP A 31 -17.00 24.95 -10.23
C ASP A 31 -17.18 23.79 -9.23
N VAL A 32 -18.42 23.39 -8.97
CA VAL A 32 -18.74 22.25 -8.11
C VAL A 32 -18.31 20.94 -8.77
N LEU A 33 -18.61 20.77 -10.06
CA LEU A 33 -18.22 19.58 -10.83
C LEU A 33 -16.70 19.40 -10.85
N PHE A 34 -15.97 20.49 -11.12
CA PHE A 34 -14.52 20.49 -11.09
C PHE A 34 -14.00 20.08 -9.70
N PHE A 35 -14.54 20.67 -8.63
CA PHE A 35 -14.05 20.41 -7.28
C PHE A 35 -14.31 18.96 -6.81
N ILE A 36 -15.47 18.41 -7.15
CA ILE A 36 -15.81 17.01 -6.85
C ILE A 36 -14.84 16.08 -7.58
N ASN A 37 -14.67 16.25 -8.89
CA ASN A 37 -13.77 15.41 -9.68
C ASN A 37 -12.31 15.55 -9.24
N PHE A 38 -11.86 16.78 -8.98
CA PHE A 38 -10.52 17.03 -8.46
C PHE A 38 -10.28 16.30 -7.14
N THR A 39 -11.24 16.34 -6.22
CA THR A 39 -11.12 15.67 -4.91
C THR A 39 -11.07 14.14 -5.09
N MET A 40 -11.91 13.59 -5.95
CA MET A 40 -11.97 12.16 -6.25
C MET A 40 -10.68 11.68 -6.92
N ASP A 41 -10.23 12.37 -7.97
CA ASP A 41 -8.99 12.04 -8.68
C ASP A 41 -7.77 12.15 -7.77
N PHE A 42 -7.72 13.18 -6.93
CA PHE A 42 -6.65 13.34 -5.94
C PHE A 42 -6.62 12.20 -4.93
N LEU A 43 -7.80 11.73 -4.48
CA LEU A 43 -7.92 10.60 -3.55
C LEU A 43 -7.48 9.29 -4.23
N VAL A 44 -7.94 9.03 -5.45
CA VAL A 44 -7.56 7.86 -6.25
C VAL A 44 -6.04 7.84 -6.48
N LEU A 45 -5.47 8.93 -6.98
CA LEU A 45 -4.02 9.03 -7.20
C LEU A 45 -3.22 8.90 -5.89
N SER A 46 -3.75 9.39 -4.77
CA SER A 46 -3.14 9.22 -3.45
C SER A 46 -3.08 7.75 -3.01
N ILE A 47 -4.14 6.98 -3.29
CA ILE A 47 -4.20 5.54 -3.04
C ILE A 47 -3.18 4.83 -3.93
N VAL A 48 -3.18 5.11 -5.24
CA VAL A 48 -2.24 4.51 -6.21
C VAL A 48 -0.79 4.76 -5.78
N ARG A 49 -0.45 6.00 -5.44
CA ARG A 49 0.88 6.36 -4.97
C ARG A 49 1.32 5.53 -3.78
N ARG A 50 0.41 5.31 -2.82
CA ARG A 50 0.70 4.53 -1.62
C ARG A 50 0.84 3.05 -1.94
N ALA A 51 -0.08 2.48 -2.71
CA ALA A 51 -0.10 1.07 -3.07
C ALA A 51 1.15 0.67 -3.88
N MET A 52 1.53 1.52 -4.84
CA MET A 52 2.68 1.30 -5.72
C MET A 52 4.01 1.79 -5.13
N LYS A 53 4.00 2.38 -3.92
CA LYS A 53 5.17 2.97 -3.26
C LYS A 53 5.92 4.00 -4.13
N TYR A 54 5.21 4.74 -4.97
CA TYR A 54 5.80 5.81 -5.78
C TYR A 54 6.22 7.00 -4.92
N ARG A 55 7.25 7.73 -5.37
CA ARG A 55 7.78 8.92 -4.68
C ARG A 55 6.69 10.00 -4.59
N LEU A 56 6.50 10.56 -3.40
CA LEU A 56 5.52 11.64 -3.18
C LEU A 56 6.08 12.99 -3.64
N ILE A 57 5.52 13.53 -4.71
CA ILE A 57 5.74 14.91 -5.15
C ILE A 57 4.37 15.60 -5.20
N ARG A 58 4.04 16.38 -4.17
CA ARG A 58 2.66 16.87 -3.94
C ARG A 58 2.08 17.66 -5.12
N TRP A 59 2.84 18.56 -5.73
CA TRP A 59 2.36 19.38 -6.85
C TRP A 59 2.05 18.52 -8.09
N ARG A 60 2.81 17.45 -8.34
CA ARG A 60 2.57 16.53 -9.45
C ARG A 60 1.29 15.73 -9.27
N LEU A 61 1.02 15.34 -8.04
CA LEU A 61 -0.23 14.67 -7.67
C LEU A 61 -1.44 15.60 -7.88
N ILE A 62 -1.30 16.88 -7.50
CA ILE A 62 -2.31 17.92 -7.73
C ILE A 62 -2.53 18.12 -9.23
N LEU A 63 -1.46 18.23 -10.03
CA LEU A 63 -1.60 18.37 -11.49
C LEU A 63 -2.30 17.17 -12.13
N GLY A 64 -1.96 15.94 -11.71
CA GLY A 64 -2.66 14.74 -12.15
C GLY A 64 -4.15 14.81 -11.86
N ALA A 65 -4.55 15.25 -10.66
CA ALA A 65 -5.95 15.41 -10.30
C ALA A 65 -6.65 16.54 -11.07
N VAL A 66 -5.95 17.65 -11.34
CA VAL A 66 -6.48 18.75 -12.16
C VAL A 66 -6.76 18.29 -13.59
N LEU A 67 -5.93 17.41 -14.16
CA LEU A 67 -6.15 16.88 -15.51
C LEU A 67 -7.44 16.07 -15.64
N GLY A 68 -7.70 15.18 -14.67
CA GLY A 68 -8.95 14.41 -14.63
C GLY A 68 -10.17 15.32 -14.43
N ALA A 69 -10.10 16.25 -13.48
CA ALA A 69 -11.15 17.22 -13.23
C ALA A 69 -11.44 18.15 -14.42
N ALA A 70 -10.40 18.61 -15.10
CA ALA A 70 -10.53 19.43 -16.30
C ALA A 70 -11.18 18.64 -17.44
N TRP A 71 -10.80 17.37 -17.62
CA TRP A 71 -11.44 16.50 -18.60
C TRP A 71 -12.92 16.26 -18.27
N ALA A 72 -13.27 16.00 -17.01
CA ALA A 72 -14.66 15.80 -16.61
C ALA A 72 -15.53 17.03 -16.91
N VAL A 73 -15.02 18.24 -16.64
CA VAL A 73 -15.70 19.49 -17.02
C VAL A 73 -15.81 19.63 -18.53
N PHE A 74 -14.74 19.33 -19.26
CA PHE A 74 -14.72 19.44 -20.72
C PHE A 74 -15.73 18.47 -21.37
N ALA A 75 -15.74 17.20 -20.96
CA ALA A 75 -16.67 16.20 -21.46
C ALA A 75 -18.13 16.58 -21.14
N ALA A 76 -18.40 17.12 -19.94
CA ALA A 76 -19.73 17.60 -19.59
C ALA A 76 -20.16 18.86 -20.37
N ALA A 77 -19.21 19.74 -20.71
CA ALA A 77 -19.48 20.97 -21.46
C ALA A 77 -19.66 20.72 -22.97
N PHE A 78 -19.00 19.69 -23.51
CA PHE A 78 -19.00 19.38 -24.94
C PHE A 78 -19.42 17.91 -25.21
N PRO A 79 -20.70 17.55 -24.98
CA PRO A 79 -21.20 16.18 -25.16
C PRO A 79 -21.41 15.80 -26.66
N TYR A 80 -20.62 16.36 -27.56
CA TYR A 80 -20.72 16.16 -29.02
C TYR A 80 -19.72 15.13 -29.56
N LEU A 81 -18.82 14.63 -28.71
CA LEU A 81 -17.84 13.63 -29.11
C LEU A 81 -18.53 12.28 -29.37
N PRO A 82 -18.12 11.53 -30.42
CA PRO A 82 -18.56 10.15 -30.58
C PRO A 82 -18.19 9.34 -29.34
N VAL A 83 -19.12 8.55 -28.82
CA VAL A 83 -18.97 7.79 -27.56
C VAL A 83 -17.66 6.97 -27.53
N LEU A 84 -17.31 6.29 -28.62
CA LEU A 84 -16.07 5.49 -28.68
C LEU A 84 -14.81 6.36 -28.53
N LEU A 85 -14.81 7.56 -29.13
CA LEU A 85 -13.70 8.50 -29.03
C LEU A 85 -13.62 9.08 -27.62
N GLU A 86 -14.75 9.47 -27.03
CA GLU A 86 -14.81 9.94 -25.65
C GLU A 86 -14.30 8.88 -24.66
N MET A 87 -14.71 7.62 -24.82
CA MET A 87 -14.22 6.50 -24.02
C MET A 87 -12.71 6.30 -24.21
N ALA A 88 -12.21 6.33 -25.44
CA ALA A 88 -10.78 6.20 -25.70
C ALA A 88 -9.97 7.34 -25.07
N VAL A 89 -10.44 8.58 -25.19
CA VAL A 89 -9.75 9.74 -24.58
C VAL A 89 -9.79 9.64 -23.05
N THR A 90 -10.94 9.29 -22.46
CA THR A 90 -11.10 9.17 -21.00
C THR A 90 -10.24 8.04 -20.43
N TYR A 91 -10.39 6.83 -20.96
CA TYR A 91 -9.80 5.61 -20.41
C TYR A 91 -8.41 5.28 -20.96
N LEU A 92 -7.91 5.97 -21.97
CA LEU A 92 -6.51 5.81 -22.40
C LEU A 92 -5.76 7.13 -22.34
N GLY A 93 -6.27 8.19 -22.96
CA GLY A 93 -5.54 9.46 -23.03
C GLY A 93 -5.33 10.11 -21.67
N VAL A 94 -6.43 10.48 -21.02
CA VAL A 94 -6.44 11.27 -19.78
C VAL A 94 -5.86 10.47 -18.63
N SER A 95 -6.31 9.23 -18.44
CA SER A 95 -5.79 8.36 -17.38
C SER A 95 -4.27 8.13 -17.49
N THR A 96 -3.74 7.92 -18.70
CA THR A 96 -2.31 7.81 -18.94
C THR A 96 -1.59 9.11 -18.57
N LEU A 97 -2.13 10.26 -19.00
CA LEU A 97 -1.55 11.56 -18.70
C LEU A 97 -1.54 11.85 -17.18
N MET A 98 -2.61 11.52 -16.48
CA MET A 98 -2.70 11.67 -15.01
C MET A 98 -1.60 10.86 -14.30
N VAL A 99 -1.41 9.59 -14.68
CA VAL A 99 -0.42 8.70 -14.06
C VAL A 99 1.01 9.13 -14.40
N MET A 100 1.28 9.50 -15.66
CA MET A 100 2.59 9.98 -16.10
C MET A 100 2.98 11.26 -15.37
N THR A 101 2.06 12.22 -15.27
CA THR A 101 2.29 13.49 -14.60
C THR A 101 2.44 13.32 -13.09
N ALA A 102 1.58 12.52 -12.45
CA ALA A 102 1.64 12.29 -11.01
C ALA A 102 2.90 11.56 -10.54
N PHE A 103 3.39 10.57 -11.30
CA PHE A 103 4.42 9.62 -10.81
C PHE A 103 5.73 9.58 -11.61
N ASP A 104 5.90 10.38 -12.66
CA ASP A 104 7.09 10.37 -13.54
C ASP A 104 7.31 9.08 -14.33
N LEU A 105 6.24 8.36 -14.66
CA LEU A 105 6.39 7.08 -15.36
C LEU A 105 6.74 7.33 -16.83
N LYS A 106 7.92 6.86 -17.24
CA LYS A 106 8.42 6.96 -18.63
C LYS A 106 8.41 5.64 -19.37
N ARG A 107 8.44 4.51 -18.65
CA ARG A 107 8.50 3.17 -19.24
C ARG A 107 7.08 2.64 -19.45
N PRO A 108 6.73 2.09 -20.63
CA PRO A 108 5.39 1.58 -20.91
C PRO A 108 4.91 0.52 -19.90
N LYS A 109 5.81 -0.35 -19.43
CA LYS A 109 5.50 -1.36 -18.40
C LYS A 109 5.06 -0.73 -17.08
N ASP A 110 5.69 0.37 -16.67
CA ASP A 110 5.36 1.05 -15.42
C ASP A 110 4.08 1.87 -15.57
N ILE A 111 3.89 2.51 -16.73
CA ILE A 111 2.63 3.20 -17.08
C ILE A 111 1.46 2.22 -17.03
N GLY A 112 1.59 1.03 -17.64
CA GLY A 112 0.55 0.01 -17.60
C GLY A 112 0.21 -0.46 -16.18
N LYS A 113 1.23 -0.67 -15.33
CA LYS A 113 1.01 -0.97 -13.89
C LYS A 113 0.29 0.17 -13.17
N GLY A 114 0.68 1.42 -13.44
CA GLY A 114 0.06 2.60 -12.87
C GLY A 114 -1.41 2.76 -13.27
N LEU A 115 -1.75 2.48 -14.55
CA LEU A 115 -3.12 2.50 -15.06
C LEU A 115 -3.99 1.42 -14.41
N ILE A 116 -3.49 0.18 -14.30
CA ILE A 116 -4.21 -0.90 -13.63
C ILE A 116 -4.49 -0.51 -12.17
N ALA A 117 -3.48 0.00 -11.46
CA ALA A 117 -3.64 0.45 -10.08
C ALA A 117 -4.64 1.62 -9.97
N LEU A 118 -4.63 2.56 -10.93
CA LEU A 118 -5.59 3.67 -11.00
C LEU A 118 -7.02 3.16 -11.11
N TYR A 119 -7.31 2.22 -12.01
CA TYR A 119 -8.66 1.69 -12.18
C TYR A 119 -9.13 0.88 -10.99
N LEU A 120 -8.28 0.06 -10.39
CA LEU A 120 -8.63 -0.66 -9.17
C LEU A 120 -8.95 0.30 -8.02
N ALA A 121 -8.16 1.36 -7.85
CA ALA A 121 -8.42 2.39 -6.85
C ALA A 121 -9.71 3.15 -7.17
N ALA A 122 -9.97 3.52 -8.42
CA ALA A 122 -11.19 4.20 -8.85
C ALA A 122 -12.45 3.35 -8.61
N VAL A 123 -12.42 2.06 -8.94
CA VAL A 123 -13.54 1.13 -8.68
C VAL A 123 -13.78 0.98 -7.18
N ALA A 124 -12.73 0.84 -6.36
CA ALA A 124 -12.88 0.74 -4.92
C ALA A 124 -13.49 2.00 -4.30
N VAL A 125 -12.97 3.18 -4.69
CA VAL A 125 -13.48 4.47 -4.23
C VAL A 125 -14.92 4.69 -4.71
N GLY A 126 -15.19 4.40 -5.98
CA GLY A 126 -16.51 4.49 -6.59
C GLY A 126 -17.51 3.58 -5.87
N GLY A 127 -17.16 2.33 -5.59
CA GLY A 127 -18.02 1.40 -4.85
C GLY A 127 -18.33 1.84 -3.42
N ILE A 128 -17.34 2.41 -2.71
CA ILE A 128 -17.57 2.99 -1.38
C ILE A 128 -18.50 4.20 -1.48
N MET A 129 -18.27 5.09 -2.45
CA MET A 129 -19.12 6.26 -2.65
C MET A 129 -20.54 5.87 -3.06
N GLU A 130 -20.71 4.87 -3.91
CA GLU A 130 -22.02 4.35 -4.32
C GLU A 130 -22.78 3.74 -3.12
N PHE A 131 -22.09 2.95 -2.30
CA PHE A 131 -22.67 2.40 -1.07
C PHE A 131 -23.14 3.53 -0.15
N LEU A 132 -22.30 4.56 0.07
CA LEU A 132 -22.65 5.73 0.86
C LEU A 132 -23.79 6.53 0.21
N TYR A 133 -23.81 6.67 -1.11
CA TYR A 133 -24.83 7.38 -1.87
C TYR A 133 -26.21 6.75 -1.67
N GLN A 134 -26.28 5.42 -1.75
CA GLN A 134 -27.54 4.67 -1.64
C GLN A 134 -28.00 4.47 -0.18
N HIS A 135 -27.07 4.24 0.76
CA HIS A 135 -27.42 3.86 2.14
C HIS A 135 -27.36 5.02 3.12
N THR A 136 -27.00 6.22 2.67
CA THR A 136 -27.03 7.44 3.49
C THR A 136 -27.75 8.56 2.77
N LYS A 137 -28.10 9.63 3.48
CA LYS A 137 -28.68 10.83 2.84
C LYS A 137 -27.69 11.59 1.95
N ALA A 138 -26.43 11.15 1.84
CA ALA A 138 -25.39 11.81 1.05
C ALA A 138 -25.81 12.00 -0.41
N GLY A 139 -26.46 11.00 -1.02
CA GLY A 139 -26.86 11.09 -2.42
C GLY A 139 -27.91 12.17 -2.69
N TYR A 140 -28.93 12.25 -1.82
CA TYR A 140 -29.93 13.31 -1.85
C TYR A 140 -29.32 14.71 -1.77
N TYR A 141 -28.31 14.90 -0.92
CA TYR A 141 -27.65 16.20 -0.79
C TYR A 141 -26.72 16.53 -1.97
N ILE A 142 -26.00 15.56 -2.53
CA ILE A 142 -25.17 15.75 -3.73
C ILE A 142 -26.04 16.16 -4.92
N GLU A 143 -27.20 15.51 -5.11
CA GLU A 143 -28.15 15.84 -6.17
C GLU A 143 -28.72 17.26 -6.03
N GLN A 144 -29.07 17.67 -4.80
CA GLN A 144 -29.55 19.03 -4.51
C GLN A 144 -28.48 20.10 -4.74
N ILE A 145 -27.23 19.80 -4.40
CA ILE A 145 -26.07 20.69 -4.61
C ILE A 145 -25.79 20.86 -6.10
N LEU A 146 -25.80 19.76 -6.87
CA LEU A 146 -25.59 19.81 -8.32
C LEU A 146 -26.70 20.56 -9.05
N ARG A 147 -27.94 20.51 -8.55
CA ARG A 147 -29.10 21.25 -9.08
C ARG A 147 -29.17 22.71 -8.61
N GLY A 148 -28.24 23.17 -7.78
CA GLY A 148 -28.18 24.57 -7.34
C GLY A 148 -29.15 24.96 -6.23
N ASN A 149 -29.76 23.99 -5.55
CA ASN A 149 -30.77 24.24 -4.52
C ASN A 149 -30.10 24.47 -3.15
N THR A 150 -29.44 25.62 -2.99
CA THR A 150 -28.60 25.97 -1.83
C THR A 150 -29.35 26.15 -0.51
N GLY A 151 -30.68 26.32 -0.53
CA GLY A 151 -31.50 26.49 0.69
C GLY A 151 -31.76 25.21 1.50
N LYS A 152 -31.49 24.02 0.93
CA LYS A 152 -31.55 22.71 1.61
C LYS A 152 -30.23 21.94 1.53
N ALA A 153 -29.20 22.57 0.99
CA ALA A 153 -27.88 22.00 0.85
C ALA A 153 -27.21 21.88 2.23
N ILE A 154 -26.36 20.87 2.35
CA ILE A 154 -25.48 20.69 3.50
C ILE A 154 -24.70 22.00 3.74
N PRO A 155 -24.75 22.60 4.93
CA PRO A 155 -23.94 23.77 5.26
C PRO A 155 -22.46 23.50 4.98
N PHE A 156 -21.74 24.48 4.42
CA PHE A 156 -20.36 24.35 3.97
C PHE A 156 -19.40 23.67 4.98
N TYR A 157 -19.65 23.84 6.28
CA TYR A 157 -18.86 23.21 7.35
C TYR A 157 -19.01 21.68 7.43
N GLN A 158 -20.13 21.10 6.99
CA GLN A 158 -20.38 19.64 6.97
C GLN A 158 -19.69 18.96 5.78
N LEU A 159 -19.56 19.65 4.64
CA LEU A 159 -18.69 19.22 3.53
C LEU A 159 -17.22 19.27 3.92
N ILE A 160 -16.80 20.31 4.66
CA ILE A 160 -15.47 20.37 5.28
C ILE A 160 -15.30 19.24 6.29
N PHE A 161 -16.33 18.89 7.08
CA PHE A 161 -16.27 17.78 8.05
C PHE A 161 -16.21 16.41 7.39
N LEU A 162 -16.89 16.19 6.26
CA LEU A 162 -16.80 14.96 5.46
C LEU A 162 -15.45 14.87 4.73
N GLY A 163 -14.95 15.97 4.18
CA GLY A 163 -13.62 16.05 3.57
C GLY A 163 -12.49 15.87 4.60
N ALA A 164 -12.60 16.52 5.76
CA ALA A 164 -11.68 16.36 6.88
C ALA A 164 -11.81 14.96 7.50
N GLY A 165 -13.02 14.43 7.65
CA GLY A 165 -13.30 13.11 8.20
C GLY A 165 -12.88 11.97 7.29
N SER A 166 -13.00 12.12 5.97
CA SER A 166 -12.42 11.18 5.00
C SER A 166 -10.90 11.27 4.96
N TYR A 167 -10.32 12.48 4.98
CA TYR A 167 -8.88 12.67 5.08
C TYR A 167 -8.31 12.06 6.37
N PHE A 168 -8.92 12.35 7.54
CA PHE A 168 -8.49 11.81 8.82
C PHE A 168 -8.79 10.32 8.95
N GLY A 169 -9.94 9.86 8.48
CA GLY A 169 -10.33 8.45 8.48
C GLY A 169 -9.38 7.60 7.64
N ILE A 170 -9.02 8.07 6.44
CA ILE A 170 -8.00 7.44 5.59
C ILE A 170 -6.63 7.52 6.25
N ARG A 171 -6.25 8.63 6.88
CA ARG A 171 -4.96 8.77 7.58
C ARG A 171 -4.85 7.85 8.79
N VAL A 172 -5.92 7.68 9.55
CA VAL A 172 -6.03 6.78 10.70
C VAL A 172 -6.02 5.34 10.19
N MET A 173 -6.91 4.96 9.26
CA MET A 173 -6.94 3.62 8.66
C MET A 173 -5.59 3.21 8.07
N LEU A 174 -4.91 4.11 7.34
CA LEU A 174 -3.56 3.88 6.80
C LEU A 174 -2.46 3.84 7.88
N ARG A 175 -2.72 4.33 9.09
CA ARG A 175 -1.85 4.18 10.28
C ARG A 175 -2.06 2.85 11.00
N TRP A 176 -3.24 2.24 10.89
CA TRP A 176 -3.53 0.90 11.42
C TRP A 176 -3.12 -0.23 10.45
N LEU A 177 -3.07 0.05 9.15
CA LEU A 177 -2.64 -0.91 8.11
C LEU A 177 -1.18 -1.44 8.15
N PRO A 178 -0.17 -0.78 8.73
CA PRO A 178 1.19 -1.31 8.78
C PRO A 178 1.30 -2.67 9.48
N GLY A 179 0.34 -3.02 10.34
CA GLY A 179 0.26 -4.33 10.98
C GLY A 179 -0.10 -5.48 10.04
N LEU A 180 -0.63 -5.20 8.83
CA LEU A 180 -1.03 -6.23 7.85
C LEU A 180 0.03 -6.48 6.76
N TRP A 181 1.00 -5.59 6.59
CA TRP A 181 1.98 -5.64 5.48
C TRP A 181 3.44 -5.74 5.94
N LYS A 182 3.72 -5.53 7.23
CA LYS A 182 4.91 -6.13 7.84
C LYS A 182 4.56 -7.57 8.25
N ALA A 183 4.37 -8.44 7.26
CA ALA A 183 4.83 -9.80 7.47
C ALA A 183 6.35 -9.66 7.60
N LYS A 184 6.84 -9.43 8.82
CA LYS A 184 8.26 -9.65 9.11
C LYS A 184 8.47 -11.09 8.70
N SER A 185 9.11 -11.31 7.55
CA SER A 185 9.61 -12.64 7.25
C SER A 185 10.51 -12.97 8.42
N ASN A 186 10.30 -14.11 9.07
CA ASN A 186 11.21 -14.52 10.15
C ASN A 186 12.62 -14.79 9.62
N PHE A 187 12.89 -14.56 8.33
CA PHE A 187 14.21 -14.61 7.74
C PHE A 187 14.98 -13.30 7.92
N TYR A 188 16.24 -13.45 8.28
CA TYR A 188 17.24 -12.39 8.48
C TYR A 188 18.50 -12.75 7.69
N GLU A 189 19.17 -11.74 7.16
CA GLU A 189 20.51 -11.91 6.61
C GLU A 189 21.51 -11.70 7.74
N VAL A 190 22.35 -12.69 8.01
CA VAL A 190 23.32 -12.64 9.11
C VAL A 190 24.73 -12.71 8.55
N THR A 191 25.57 -11.75 8.92
CA THR A 191 27.00 -11.77 8.62
C THR A 191 27.76 -12.08 9.91
N MET A 192 28.46 -13.21 9.92
CA MET A 192 29.26 -13.67 11.05
C MET A 192 30.73 -13.29 10.81
N HIS A 193 31.38 -12.71 11.82
CA HIS A 193 32.77 -12.30 11.76
C HIS A 193 33.62 -13.05 12.79
N TYR A 194 34.72 -13.63 12.34
CA TYR A 194 35.66 -14.34 13.20
C TYR A 194 37.08 -14.29 12.65
N ARG A 195 38.03 -13.78 13.44
CA ARG A 195 39.46 -13.63 13.14
C ARG A 195 39.73 -12.99 11.77
N GLY A 196 38.98 -11.95 11.45
CA GLY A 196 39.09 -11.20 10.18
C GLY A 196 38.49 -11.91 8.96
N LYS A 197 37.88 -13.09 9.13
CA LYS A 197 37.05 -13.74 8.11
C LYS A 197 35.58 -13.39 8.33
N GLU A 198 34.82 -13.37 7.25
CA GLU A 198 33.38 -13.16 7.30
C GLU A 198 32.62 -14.26 6.54
N LYS A 199 31.41 -14.58 7.01
CA LYS A 199 30.49 -15.46 6.31
C LYS A 199 29.07 -14.95 6.44
N LYS A 200 28.40 -14.80 5.30
CA LYS A 200 26.99 -14.43 5.23
C LYS A 200 26.11 -15.68 5.12
N VAL A 201 25.02 -15.70 5.88
CA VAL A 201 24.04 -16.79 5.92
C VAL A 201 22.62 -16.24 6.01
N THR A 202 21.65 -17.04 5.58
CA THR A 202 20.23 -16.78 5.85
C THR A 202 19.85 -17.44 7.18
N ALA A 203 19.28 -16.66 8.09
CA ALA A 203 18.85 -17.13 9.39
C ALA A 203 17.34 -17.03 9.56
N LEU A 204 16.74 -17.98 10.28
CA LEU A 204 15.35 -17.94 10.71
C LEU A 204 15.30 -17.52 12.19
N LEU A 205 14.55 -16.47 12.52
CA LEU A 205 14.22 -16.13 13.89
C LEU A 205 13.32 -17.21 14.46
N ASP A 206 13.88 -17.97 15.37
CA ASP A 206 13.19 -19.06 16.06
C ASP A 206 12.83 -18.59 17.47
N THR A 207 11.62 -18.06 17.61
CA THR A 207 11.03 -17.69 18.91
C THR A 207 10.92 -18.89 19.87
N GLY A 208 11.05 -20.12 19.37
CA GLY A 208 11.10 -21.34 20.18
C GLY A 208 12.49 -21.73 20.63
N ASN A 209 13.54 -21.10 20.12
CA ASN A 209 14.92 -21.37 20.53
C ASN A 209 15.16 -20.83 21.94
N ARG A 210 15.27 -21.72 22.92
CA ARG A 210 15.59 -21.41 24.33
C ARG A 210 16.97 -21.91 24.72
N LEU A 211 17.88 -21.97 23.75
CA LEU A 211 19.22 -22.49 23.97
C LEU A 211 20.07 -21.44 24.70
N PHE A 212 20.41 -21.75 25.95
CA PHE A 212 21.28 -20.92 26.78
C PHE A 212 22.50 -21.71 27.22
N GLU A 213 23.63 -21.03 27.28
CA GLU A 213 24.81 -21.56 27.92
C GLU A 213 24.56 -21.71 29.44
N PRO A 214 24.90 -22.86 30.04
CA PRO A 214 24.43 -23.21 31.39
C PRO A 214 25.01 -22.34 32.51
N VAL A 215 26.20 -21.75 32.35
CA VAL A 215 26.90 -21.03 33.42
C VAL A 215 26.63 -19.53 33.36
N SER A 216 27.02 -18.90 32.26
CA SER A 216 26.87 -17.48 31.94
C SER A 216 25.48 -17.07 31.47
N ARG A 217 24.59 -18.04 31.17
CA ARG A 217 23.22 -17.79 30.69
C ARG A 217 23.16 -16.94 29.42
N ARG A 218 24.20 -16.99 28.59
CA ARG A 218 24.21 -16.29 27.30
C ARG A 218 23.31 -17.03 26.30
N PRO A 219 22.50 -16.31 25.51
CA PRO A 219 21.71 -16.91 24.44
C PRO A 219 22.64 -17.49 23.37
N ALA A 220 22.24 -18.63 22.81
CA ALA A 220 22.98 -19.30 21.76
C ALA A 220 22.16 -19.38 20.47
N HIS A 221 22.75 -18.86 19.39
CA HIS A 221 22.23 -19.03 18.03
C HIS A 221 22.69 -20.38 17.49
N VAL A 222 21.91 -21.05 16.66
CA VAL A 222 22.28 -22.36 16.11
C VAL A 222 22.62 -22.22 14.64
N VAL A 223 23.76 -22.72 14.18
CA VAL A 223 24.18 -22.66 12.78
C VAL A 223 24.58 -24.04 12.26
N THR A 224 24.42 -24.29 10.96
CA THR A 224 24.90 -25.52 10.35
C THR A 224 26.43 -25.55 10.27
N TYR A 225 27.01 -26.74 10.45
CA TYR A 225 28.45 -26.96 10.37
C TYR A 225 29.03 -26.53 9.02
N GLU A 226 28.29 -26.76 7.94
CA GLU A 226 28.69 -26.40 6.57
C GLU A 226 28.89 -24.89 6.41
N ALA A 227 28.11 -24.08 7.13
CA ALA A 227 28.21 -22.62 7.06
C ALA A 227 29.42 -22.09 7.82
N VAL A 228 29.82 -22.73 8.94
CA VAL A 228 30.92 -22.25 9.78
C VAL A 228 32.28 -22.89 9.51
N ARG A 229 32.35 -24.02 8.81
CA ARG A 229 33.61 -24.76 8.60
C ARG A 229 34.74 -23.93 7.97
N GLU A 230 34.40 -23.02 7.05
CA GLU A 230 35.35 -22.15 6.34
C GLU A 230 35.67 -20.88 7.15
N LEU A 231 34.72 -20.45 7.99
CA LEU A 231 34.87 -19.30 8.86
C LEU A 231 35.77 -19.62 10.06
N CYS A 232 35.57 -20.79 10.67
CA CYS A 232 36.19 -21.22 11.92
C CYS A 232 37.16 -22.39 11.70
N GLU A 233 38.23 -22.19 10.93
CA GLU A 233 39.28 -23.22 10.72
C GLU A 233 39.99 -23.62 12.01
N SER A 234 40.12 -22.67 12.95
CA SER A 234 40.65 -22.92 14.30
C SER A 234 39.83 -22.14 15.33
N VAL A 235 39.38 -22.85 16.37
CA VAL A 235 38.57 -22.29 17.46
C VAL A 235 39.43 -22.20 18.72
N SER A 236 39.41 -21.06 19.41
CA SER A 236 40.16 -20.88 20.66
C SER A 236 39.52 -21.63 21.81
N GLU A 237 38.19 -21.62 21.88
CA GLU A 237 37.41 -22.18 22.97
C GLU A 237 36.13 -22.81 22.43
N VAL A 238 35.72 -23.92 23.02
CA VAL A 238 34.47 -24.59 22.71
C VAL A 238 33.72 -24.81 24.02
N VAL A 239 32.46 -24.38 24.05
CA VAL A 239 31.56 -24.62 25.17
C VAL A 239 30.52 -25.65 24.74
N TYR A 240 30.19 -26.60 25.60
CA TYR A 240 29.17 -27.60 25.31
C TYR A 240 27.83 -27.19 25.90
N ILE A 241 26.85 -26.96 25.02
CA ILE A 241 25.54 -26.44 25.39
C ILE A 241 24.54 -27.60 25.37
N PRO A 242 23.97 -27.98 26.53
CA PRO A 242 22.94 -29.00 26.58
C PRO A 242 21.65 -28.49 25.90
N PHE A 243 20.99 -29.36 25.14
CA PHE A 243 19.74 -29.03 24.47
C PHE A 243 18.75 -30.20 24.51
N GLY A 244 17.46 -29.88 24.47
CA GLY A 244 16.38 -30.83 24.27
C GLY A 244 15.66 -30.54 22.96
N SER A 245 15.33 -31.58 22.19
CA SER A 245 14.52 -31.48 20.98
C SER A 245 13.49 -32.61 20.93
N VAL A 246 12.51 -32.48 20.04
CA VAL A 246 11.55 -33.58 19.78
C VAL A 246 12.34 -34.81 19.34
N GLY A 247 12.22 -35.91 20.10
CA GLY A 247 12.96 -37.15 19.86
C GLY A 247 14.37 -37.23 20.46
N LYS A 248 14.88 -36.19 21.13
CA LYS A 248 16.18 -36.24 21.83
C LYS A 248 16.19 -35.35 23.09
N SER A 249 16.08 -35.98 24.26
CA SER A 249 16.00 -35.28 25.55
C SER A 249 17.35 -34.83 26.13
N ASN A 250 18.43 -35.57 25.87
CA ASN A 250 19.78 -35.29 26.40
C ASN A 250 20.78 -35.00 25.26
N GLY A 251 20.52 -33.96 24.48
CA GLY A 251 21.43 -33.49 23.43
C GLY A 251 22.51 -32.56 23.96
N VAL A 252 23.64 -32.50 23.26
CA VAL A 252 24.68 -31.49 23.48
C VAL A 252 25.14 -30.96 22.14
N LEU A 253 25.29 -29.64 22.03
CA LEU A 253 25.87 -28.95 20.86
C LEU A 253 27.19 -28.27 21.26
N PRO A 254 28.24 -28.36 20.43
CA PRO A 254 29.41 -27.51 20.60
C PRO A 254 29.05 -26.08 20.22
N GLY A 255 29.43 -25.12 21.05
CA GLY A 255 29.25 -23.70 20.87
C GLY A 255 30.59 -22.97 20.83
N ILE A 256 30.67 -21.95 19.99
CA ILE A 256 31.85 -21.11 19.80
C ILE A 256 31.47 -19.64 19.92
N PHE A 257 32.36 -18.84 20.50
CA PHE A 257 32.20 -17.40 20.49
C PHE A 257 32.82 -16.83 19.22
N LEU A 258 32.05 -16.03 18.48
CA LEU A 258 32.59 -15.26 17.37
C LEU A 258 33.05 -13.88 17.84
N ASP A 259 33.66 -13.09 16.96
CA ASP A 259 34.04 -11.72 17.30
C ASP A 259 32.81 -10.81 17.27
N GLU A 260 32.01 -10.92 16.21
CA GLU A 260 30.84 -10.09 15.96
C GLU A 260 29.84 -10.80 15.03
N MET A 261 28.57 -10.42 15.13
CA MET A 261 27.53 -10.83 14.20
C MET A 261 26.62 -9.65 13.85
N GLU A 262 26.47 -9.36 12.57
CA GLU A 262 25.50 -8.39 12.05
C GLU A 262 24.22 -9.10 11.63
N VAL A 263 23.08 -8.67 12.16
CA VAL A 263 21.75 -9.19 11.82
C VAL A 263 20.97 -8.11 11.08
N ARG A 264 20.63 -8.36 9.81
CA ARG A 264 19.97 -7.40 8.92
C ARG A 264 18.60 -7.88 8.47
N GLN A 265 17.61 -7.00 8.55
CA GLN A 265 16.27 -7.19 7.99
C GLN A 265 15.80 -5.90 7.32
N GLY A 266 15.88 -5.84 5.98
CA GLY A 266 15.61 -4.61 5.24
C GLY A 266 16.63 -3.52 5.60
N ASP A 267 16.14 -2.38 6.09
CA ASP A 267 16.97 -1.24 6.52
C ASP A 267 17.42 -1.35 8.00
N ASP A 268 16.86 -2.29 8.78
CA ASP A 268 17.19 -2.49 10.19
C ASP A 268 18.45 -3.37 10.34
N VAL A 269 19.46 -2.89 11.07
CA VAL A 269 20.72 -3.60 11.36
C VAL A 269 20.96 -3.65 12.88
N ARG A 270 21.17 -4.85 13.43
CA ARG A 270 21.57 -5.08 14.82
C ARG A 270 22.95 -5.73 14.84
N ILE A 271 23.88 -5.15 15.60
CA ILE A 271 25.21 -5.70 15.81
C ILE A 271 25.21 -6.42 17.16
N ILE A 272 25.72 -7.65 17.21
CA ILE A 272 25.88 -8.45 18.42
C ILE A 272 27.37 -8.73 18.59
N GLU A 273 27.96 -8.17 19.65
CA GLU A 273 29.36 -8.40 20.01
C GLU A 273 29.52 -9.74 20.75
N LYS A 274 30.57 -10.48 20.40
CA LYS A 274 30.90 -11.78 20.99
C LYS A 274 29.71 -12.75 21.10
N PRO A 275 28.97 -13.01 20.02
CA PRO A 275 27.81 -13.90 20.03
C PRO A 275 28.24 -15.35 20.25
N LEU A 276 27.42 -16.11 20.99
CA LEU A 276 27.61 -17.55 21.15
C LEU A 276 26.85 -18.30 20.06
N ILE A 277 27.58 -19.09 19.26
CA ILE A 277 27.03 -19.82 18.13
C ILE A 277 27.20 -21.33 18.37
N ALA A 278 26.10 -22.04 18.56
CA ALA A 278 26.01 -23.49 18.62
C ALA A 278 26.06 -24.09 17.21
N VAL A 279 26.89 -25.12 17.01
CA VAL A 279 27.15 -25.72 15.70
C VAL A 279 26.43 -27.07 15.59
N SER A 280 25.47 -27.15 14.66
CA SER A 280 24.73 -28.38 14.33
C SER A 280 25.35 -29.07 13.13
N LYS A 281 25.64 -30.38 13.25
CA LYS A 281 26.01 -31.24 12.11
C LYS A 281 24.81 -31.66 11.24
N LYS A 282 23.59 -31.44 11.72
CA LYS A 282 22.36 -31.71 10.95
C LYS A 282 21.93 -30.45 10.24
N ALA A 283 21.41 -30.61 9.03
CA ALA A 283 20.73 -29.55 8.31
C ALA A 283 19.56 -29.02 9.16
N LEU A 284 19.42 -27.70 9.23
CA LEU A 284 18.35 -27.03 9.97
C LEU A 284 17.08 -26.88 9.13
N SER A 285 17.24 -26.75 7.81
CA SER A 285 16.15 -26.70 6.83
C SER A 285 16.22 -27.90 5.89
N SER A 286 15.09 -28.59 5.69
CA SER A 286 14.97 -29.68 4.70
C SER A 286 15.04 -29.17 3.26
N SER A 287 14.62 -27.94 3.01
CA SER A 287 14.65 -27.22 1.74
C SER A 287 15.94 -26.41 1.51
N GLY A 288 16.77 -26.24 2.55
CA GLY A 288 18.00 -25.42 2.50
C GLY A 288 17.75 -23.91 2.56
N GLU A 289 16.54 -23.48 2.92
CA GLU A 289 16.13 -22.06 2.93
C GLU A 289 16.86 -21.20 3.97
N TYR A 290 17.37 -21.83 5.03
CA TYR A 290 18.15 -21.16 6.08
C TYR A 290 19.23 -22.07 6.64
N GLN A 291 20.32 -21.46 7.09
CA GLN A 291 21.49 -22.14 7.67
C GLN A 291 21.70 -21.80 9.14
N MET A 292 20.88 -20.91 9.70
CA MET A 292 20.98 -20.46 11.09
C MET A 292 19.60 -20.28 11.73
N LEU A 293 19.49 -20.57 13.03
CA LEU A 293 18.38 -20.20 13.90
C LEU A 293 18.85 -19.08 14.82
N LEU A 294 18.20 -17.92 14.72
CA LEU A 294 18.44 -16.80 15.62
C LEU A 294 17.63 -16.98 16.90
N HIS A 295 18.31 -16.74 18.03
CA HIS A 295 17.67 -16.47 19.31
C HIS A 295 17.03 -15.08 19.30
N ASP A 296 15.87 -14.93 19.94
CA ASP A 296 15.06 -13.70 19.93
C ASP A 296 15.55 -12.64 20.94
N GLU A 297 16.11 -13.08 22.07
CA GLU A 297 16.73 -12.24 23.11
C GLU A 297 18.20 -11.96 22.77
#